data_AF-A0A5C4RFY2-F1
#
_entry.id   AF-A0A5C4RFY2-F1
#
_cell.length_a   1.000
_cell.length_b   1.000
_cell.length_c   1.000
_cell.angle_alpha   90.00
_cell.angle_beta   90.00
_cell.angle_gamma   90.00
#
_symmetry.space_group_name_H-M   'P 1'
#
loop_
_entity.id
_entity.type
_entity.pdbx_description
1 polymer ?
#
loop_
_entity_poly.entity_id
_entity_poly.type
_entity_poly.pdbx_seq_one_letter_code
_entity_poly.pdbx_strand_id
1 'polypeptide(L)'
;MLRATKVRLYPTPEQAAYLNGQFGAVRFAYNKALHIKKHAYRRHGVSLNPRKDLKPLLAVAKKSRKYAWLKAYDAIALQQAVINLNTAFDNFFNPKLQAQFPTFKRKHGRQSSYHCIGVKVLDGAVKIPKLSPIKARLHREIEGQVKSITLSRTATGKYFAAILCDDGRDVPEKPGVITRVTGCDMGLSHYLIQSDGEKVNNPRHLINAVRNLRRKQKALSRKQKGSANRRKARLQVAAVHERVANARADFQHKLSRTMVDENQAVIVETLKSANMMKNHHLARAIGDAGWHGFIKKLEYKAAAAGVHLVKLDQWFASSKTCHCCGHKVPEMPLHKRIWQCPCCSVEHDRDINAAINIQCKGTTELQAAGLVVSAHGGPRKSVISTVAA
;
A
#
# COMPACT_ATOMS: atom_id res chain seq x y z
N MET A 1 1.22 10.02 -18.19
CA MET A 1 0.81 9.55 -16.85
C MET A 1 1.90 8.64 -16.29
N LEU A 2 2.26 8.84 -15.02
CA LEU A 2 3.27 8.00 -14.38
C LEU A 2 2.69 6.62 -14.01
N ARG A 3 3.23 5.57 -14.61
CA ARG A 3 2.88 4.18 -14.33
C ARG A 3 4.06 3.41 -13.77
N ALA A 4 3.81 2.67 -12.68
CA ALA A 4 4.82 1.82 -12.04
C ALA A 4 4.50 0.34 -12.26
N THR A 5 5.36 -0.37 -13.00
CA THR A 5 5.22 -1.81 -13.26
C THR A 5 6.30 -2.59 -12.51
N LYS A 6 5.89 -3.57 -11.71
CA LYS A 6 6.81 -4.41 -10.93
C LYS A 6 7.06 -5.74 -11.65
N VAL A 7 8.30 -5.97 -12.08
CA VAL A 7 8.71 -7.17 -12.81
C VAL A 7 9.71 -8.02 -12.03
N ARG A 8 9.74 -9.32 -12.32
CA ARG A 8 10.66 -10.30 -11.72
C ARG A 8 11.99 -10.27 -12.45
N LEU A 9 13.10 -10.21 -11.71
CA LEU A 9 14.45 -10.31 -12.26
C LEU A 9 15.11 -11.67 -11.95
N TYR A 10 15.95 -12.10 -12.88
CA TYR A 10 16.75 -13.34 -12.86
C TYR A 10 18.23 -13.01 -13.10
N PRO A 11 18.91 -12.38 -12.14
CA PRO A 11 20.32 -12.05 -12.29
C PRO A 11 21.21 -13.29 -12.27
N THR A 12 22.31 -13.24 -13.03
CA THR A 12 23.42 -14.21 -12.92
C THR A 12 24.08 -14.11 -11.52
N PRO A 13 24.89 -15.11 -11.10
CA PRO A 13 25.59 -15.06 -9.81
C PRO A 13 26.43 -13.78 -9.62
N GLU A 14 27.12 -13.34 -10.66
CA GLU A 14 27.92 -12.10 -10.66
C GLU A 14 27.06 -10.85 -10.53
N GLN A 15 25.98 -10.75 -11.33
CA GLN A 15 25.01 -9.66 -11.22
C GLN A 15 24.38 -9.63 -9.81
N ALA A 16 24.04 -10.79 -9.25
CA ALA A 16 23.51 -10.90 -7.90
C ALA A 16 24.53 -10.46 -6.83
N ALA A 17 25.81 -10.79 -6.99
CA ALA A 17 26.88 -10.32 -6.10
C ALA A 17 26.99 -8.78 -6.14
N TYR A 18 27.01 -8.20 -7.34
CA TYR A 18 26.99 -6.74 -7.50
C TYR A 18 25.76 -6.11 -6.85
N LEU A 19 24.55 -6.61 -7.12
CA LEU A 19 23.31 -6.06 -6.54
C LEU A 19 23.32 -6.10 -5.01
N ASN A 20 23.83 -7.18 -4.42
CA ASN A 20 23.97 -7.29 -2.98
C ASN A 20 24.99 -6.29 -2.41
N GLY A 21 26.08 -6.06 -3.14
CA GLY A 21 27.04 -4.99 -2.86
C GLY A 21 26.39 -3.60 -2.95
N GLN A 22 25.64 -3.33 -4.02
CA GLN A 22 24.92 -2.09 -4.26
C GLN A 22 23.94 -1.78 -3.12
N PHE A 23 23.11 -2.74 -2.70
CA PHE A 23 22.21 -2.57 -1.55
C PHE A 23 22.99 -2.30 -0.26
N GLY A 24 24.15 -2.93 -0.09
CA GLY A 24 25.07 -2.67 1.01
C GLY A 24 25.61 -1.24 0.99
N ALA A 25 26.05 -0.76 -0.17
CA ALA A 25 26.61 0.57 -0.38
C ALA A 25 25.57 1.67 -0.14
N VAL A 26 24.35 1.52 -0.68
CA VAL A 26 23.21 2.43 -0.45
C VAL A 26 22.84 2.48 1.03
N ARG A 27 22.82 1.32 1.71
CA ARG A 27 22.59 1.25 3.16
C ARG A 27 23.69 1.97 3.94
N PHE A 28 24.96 1.78 3.55
CA PHE A 28 26.09 2.45 4.18
C PHE A 28 26.00 3.96 4.03
N ALA A 29 25.75 4.47 2.81
CA ALA A 29 25.60 5.90 2.55
C ALA A 29 24.50 6.54 3.41
N TYR A 30 23.31 5.92 3.48
CA TYR A 30 22.22 6.37 4.33
C TYR A 30 22.61 6.38 5.83
N ASN A 31 23.17 5.27 6.32
CA ASN A 31 23.52 5.15 7.74
C ASN A 31 24.64 6.10 8.13
N LYS A 32 25.67 6.27 7.28
CA LYS A 32 26.77 7.18 7.58
C LYS A 32 26.31 8.63 7.58
N ALA A 33 25.44 9.03 6.65
CA ALA A 33 24.82 10.35 6.65
C ALA A 33 24.00 10.61 7.92
N LEU A 34 23.16 9.63 8.33
CA LEU A 34 22.39 9.73 9.58
C LEU A 34 23.31 9.84 10.81
N HIS A 35 24.40 9.08 10.84
CA HIS A 35 25.38 9.16 11.92
C HIS A 35 26.07 10.53 11.99
N ILE A 36 26.53 11.07 10.85
CA ILE A 36 27.19 12.39 10.81
C ILE A 36 26.23 13.48 11.29
N LYS A 37 24.98 13.51 10.80
CA LYS A 37 23.97 14.49 11.25
C LYS A 37 23.71 14.37 12.74
N LYS A 38 23.52 13.15 13.27
CA LYS A 38 23.32 12.91 14.71
C LYS A 38 24.51 13.38 15.55
N HIS A 39 25.72 13.08 15.10
CA HIS A 39 26.94 13.43 15.80
C HIS A 39 27.16 14.95 15.80
N ALA A 40 27.00 15.62 14.65
CA ALA A 40 27.13 17.07 14.54
C ALA A 40 26.14 17.81 15.44
N TYR A 41 24.88 17.37 15.45
CA TYR A 41 23.86 17.94 16.34
C TYR A 41 24.20 17.72 17.81
N ARG A 42 24.62 16.51 18.20
CA ARG A 42 24.95 16.19 19.59
C ARG A 42 26.17 16.96 20.10
N ARG A 43 27.21 17.15 19.27
CA ARG A 43 28.48 17.73 19.70
C ARG A 43 28.54 19.25 19.55
N HIS A 44 27.88 19.80 18.54
CA HIS A 44 27.99 21.21 18.16
C HIS A 44 26.64 21.93 18.06
N GLY A 45 25.51 21.25 18.29
CA GLY A 45 24.17 21.83 18.11
C GLY A 45 23.77 22.10 16.65
N VAL A 46 24.64 21.78 15.68
CA VAL A 46 24.42 22.12 14.26
C VAL A 46 23.57 21.04 13.56
N SER A 47 22.46 21.46 12.96
CA SER A 47 21.62 20.60 12.12
C SER A 47 22.06 20.63 10.66
N LEU A 48 22.81 19.61 10.24
CA LEU A 48 23.24 19.46 8.85
C LEU A 48 22.08 19.05 7.94
N ASN A 49 21.94 19.68 6.78
CA ASN A 49 21.01 19.30 5.73
C ASN A 49 21.58 18.12 4.92
N PRO A 50 20.93 16.94 4.89
CA PRO A 50 21.44 15.79 4.16
C PRO A 50 21.68 16.07 2.66
N ARG A 51 20.82 16.84 2.01
CA ARG A 51 20.93 17.13 0.57
C ARG A 51 22.06 18.10 0.25
N LYS A 52 22.23 19.17 1.05
CA LYS A 52 23.24 20.21 0.81
C LYS A 52 24.61 19.83 1.38
N ASP A 53 24.65 19.32 2.60
CA ASP A 53 25.92 19.18 3.34
C ASP A 53 26.50 17.76 3.25
N LEU A 54 25.64 16.73 3.28
CA LEU A 54 26.10 15.33 3.35
C LEU A 54 26.24 14.66 1.98
N LYS A 55 25.44 15.06 1.00
CA LYS A 55 25.52 14.53 -0.37
C LYS A 55 26.88 14.82 -1.01
N PRO A 56 27.48 16.03 -0.92
CA PRO A 56 28.80 16.31 -1.48
C PRO A 56 29.92 15.46 -0.86
N LEU A 57 29.80 15.10 0.42
CA LEU A 57 30.78 14.24 1.10
C LEU A 57 30.92 12.86 0.44
N LEU A 58 29.92 12.37 -0.30
CA LEU A 58 30.05 11.12 -1.06
C LEU A 58 31.12 11.20 -2.15
N ALA A 59 31.31 12.37 -2.78
CA ALA A 59 32.35 12.55 -3.79
C ALA A 59 33.75 12.48 -3.16
N VAL A 60 33.92 13.12 -2.00
CA VAL A 60 35.17 13.09 -1.22
C VAL A 60 35.44 11.67 -0.68
N ALA A 61 34.42 11.02 -0.11
CA ALA A 61 34.54 9.68 0.44
C ALA A 61 35.03 8.68 -0.62
N LYS A 62 34.52 8.76 -1.85
CA LYS A 62 34.96 7.90 -2.97
C LYS A 62 36.43 8.07 -3.33
N LYS A 63 37.05 9.21 -3.06
CA LYS A 63 38.49 9.45 -3.27
C LYS A 63 39.34 8.96 -2.10
N SER A 64 38.77 8.85 -0.90
CA SER A 64 39.50 8.40 0.29
C SER A 64 39.87 6.90 0.24
N ARG A 65 41.03 6.53 0.78
CA ARG A 65 41.49 5.13 0.90
C ARG A 65 40.46 4.24 1.61
N LYS A 66 39.81 4.75 2.65
CA LYS A 66 38.84 3.99 3.47
C LYS A 66 37.53 3.69 2.77
N TYR A 67 37.05 4.57 1.88
CA TYR A 67 35.73 4.46 1.24
C TYR A 67 35.80 4.41 -0.29
N ALA A 68 36.99 4.18 -0.86
CA ALA A 68 37.22 4.04 -2.29
C ALA A 68 36.35 2.95 -2.93
N TRP A 69 36.03 1.88 -2.20
CA TRP A 69 35.16 0.79 -2.64
C TRP A 69 33.75 1.26 -3.09
N LEU A 70 33.27 2.43 -2.64
CA LEU A 70 32.02 3.03 -3.11
C LEU A 70 32.05 3.39 -4.60
N LYS A 71 33.23 3.54 -5.21
CA LYS A 71 33.40 3.78 -6.65
C LYS A 71 32.94 2.59 -7.49
N ALA A 72 32.96 1.37 -6.96
CA ALA A 72 32.49 0.18 -7.69
C ALA A 72 30.98 0.24 -7.99
N TYR A 73 30.21 0.99 -7.20
CA TYR A 73 28.75 1.00 -7.22
C TYR A 73 28.15 2.22 -7.93
N ASP A 74 26.86 2.17 -8.26
CA ASP A 74 26.17 3.28 -8.91
C ASP A 74 26.12 4.52 -8.00
N ALA A 75 26.75 5.60 -8.47
CA ALA A 75 26.87 6.86 -7.76
C ALA A 75 25.52 7.55 -7.52
N ILE A 76 24.58 7.43 -8.46
CA ILE A 76 23.28 8.09 -8.39
C ILE A 76 22.43 7.44 -7.32
N ALA A 77 22.41 6.10 -7.27
CA ALA A 77 21.74 5.37 -6.20
C ALA A 77 22.29 5.69 -4.80
N LEU A 78 23.62 5.93 -4.66
CA LEU A 78 24.21 6.36 -3.38
C LEU A 78 23.74 7.76 -2.98
N GLN A 79 23.71 8.69 -3.92
CA GLN A 79 23.22 10.05 -3.69
C GLN A 79 21.73 10.04 -3.32
N GLN A 80 20.91 9.24 -4.02
CA GLN A 80 19.49 9.10 -3.71
C GLN A 80 19.28 8.53 -2.30
N ALA A 81 20.18 7.68 -1.81
CA ALA A 81 20.12 7.20 -0.43
C ALA A 81 20.14 8.36 0.58
N VAL A 82 20.97 9.37 0.35
CA VAL A 82 21.09 10.56 1.19
C VAL A 82 19.89 11.50 1.00
N ILE A 83 19.39 11.64 -0.22
CA ILE A 83 18.17 12.41 -0.50
C ILE A 83 16.96 11.78 0.23
N ASN A 84 16.83 10.46 0.21
CA ASN A 84 15.78 9.75 0.95
C ASN A 84 15.91 9.94 2.48
N LEU A 85 17.11 10.22 2.99
CA LEU A 85 17.29 10.62 4.40
C LEU A 85 16.76 12.04 4.65
N ASN A 86 16.99 12.97 3.72
CA ASN A 86 16.40 14.31 3.78
C ASN A 86 14.88 14.22 3.89
N THR A 87 14.24 13.52 2.95
CA THR A 87 12.78 13.33 2.94
C THR A 87 12.28 12.67 4.23
N ALA A 88 13.05 11.75 4.82
CA ALA A 88 12.67 11.14 6.10
C ALA A 88 12.66 12.15 7.26
N PHE A 89 13.60 13.11 7.26
CA PHE A 89 13.58 14.22 8.22
C PHE A 89 12.48 15.23 7.92
N ASP A 90 12.29 15.61 6.65
CA ASP A 90 11.22 16.52 6.24
C ASP A 90 9.85 15.97 6.69
N ASN A 91 9.64 14.66 6.51
CA ASN A 91 8.43 13.99 6.98
C ASN A 91 8.33 13.97 8.52
N PHE A 92 9.44 13.75 9.23
CA PHE A 92 9.48 13.74 10.70
C PHE A 92 9.13 15.11 11.30
N PHE A 93 9.57 16.20 10.67
CA PHE A 93 9.25 17.56 11.12
C PHE A 93 7.88 18.05 10.66
N ASN A 94 7.20 17.33 9.76
CA ASN A 94 5.86 17.70 9.31
C ASN A 94 4.80 17.18 10.30
N PRO A 95 4.08 18.07 11.03
CA PRO A 95 3.12 17.66 12.05
C PRO A 95 1.90 16.92 11.47
N LYS A 96 1.61 17.10 10.17
CA LYS A 96 0.52 16.39 9.48
C LYS A 96 0.84 14.92 9.23
N LEU A 97 2.12 14.55 9.25
CA LEU A 97 2.57 13.19 9.01
C LEU A 97 2.94 12.53 10.34
N GLN A 98 2.42 11.32 10.58
CA GLN A 98 2.80 10.51 11.75
C GLN A 98 4.16 9.81 11.52
N ALA A 99 5.17 10.57 11.06
CA ALA A 99 6.50 10.04 10.80
C ALA A 99 7.36 10.07 12.07
N GLN A 100 8.08 8.98 12.31
CA GLN A 100 9.00 8.87 13.44
C GLN A 100 10.42 9.25 13.03
N PHE A 101 11.25 9.51 14.04
CA PHE A 101 12.65 9.86 13.84
C PHE A 101 13.39 8.80 12.97
N PRO A 102 14.20 9.20 11.96
CA PRO A 102 14.91 8.27 11.09
C PRO A 102 15.87 7.31 11.83
N THR A 103 15.79 6.02 11.51
CA THR A 103 16.59 4.96 12.15
C THR A 103 17.61 4.34 11.21
N PHE A 104 18.65 3.71 11.76
CA PHE A 104 19.64 2.99 10.95
C PHE A 104 19.02 1.80 10.21
N LYS A 105 19.32 1.71 8.91
CA LYS A 105 18.92 0.60 8.05
C LYS A 105 19.76 -0.65 8.38
N ARG A 106 19.10 -1.83 8.36
CA ARG A 106 19.70 -3.13 8.69
C ARG A 106 19.94 -3.98 7.45
N LYS A 107 20.98 -4.83 7.47
CA LYS A 107 21.32 -5.76 6.36
C LYS A 107 20.25 -6.80 6.06
N HIS A 108 19.49 -7.20 7.08
CA HIS A 108 18.39 -8.16 6.96
C HIS A 108 17.01 -7.50 6.88
N GLY A 109 16.96 -6.16 6.79
CA GLY A 109 15.73 -5.43 6.48
C GLY A 109 15.47 -5.36 4.97
N ARG A 110 14.58 -4.45 4.57
CA ARG A 110 14.30 -4.15 3.16
C ARG A 110 15.58 -3.75 2.43
N GLN A 111 15.92 -4.47 1.37
CA GLN A 111 17.05 -4.17 0.48
C GLN A 111 16.51 -3.60 -0.83
N SER A 112 16.87 -2.35 -1.15
CA SER A 112 16.48 -1.70 -2.39
C SER A 112 17.47 -0.61 -2.79
N SER A 113 17.58 -0.38 -4.10
CA SER A 113 18.32 0.74 -4.71
C SER A 113 17.45 1.41 -5.76
N TYR A 114 17.55 2.73 -5.86
CA TYR A 114 16.79 3.55 -6.82
C TYR A 114 17.76 4.09 -7.87
N HIS A 115 17.40 3.94 -9.14
CA HIS A 115 18.20 4.34 -10.29
C HIS A 115 17.33 5.19 -11.23
N CYS A 116 17.72 6.44 -11.49
CA CYS A 116 16.97 7.36 -12.38
C CYS A 116 17.73 7.78 -13.63
N ILE A 117 19.01 7.41 -13.76
CA ILE A 117 19.86 7.81 -14.88
C ILE A 117 20.45 6.55 -15.50
N GLY A 118 20.54 6.50 -16.84
CA GLY A 118 21.13 5.38 -17.57
C GLY A 118 20.34 4.08 -17.45
N VAL A 119 19.05 4.17 -17.14
CA VAL A 119 18.14 3.03 -17.05
C VAL A 119 17.48 2.79 -18.41
N LYS A 120 17.42 1.53 -18.84
CA LYS A 120 16.71 1.13 -20.06
C LYS A 120 15.96 -0.17 -19.80
N VAL A 121 14.81 -0.32 -20.43
CA VAL A 121 14.13 -1.61 -20.55
C VAL A 121 14.39 -2.12 -21.97
N LEU A 122 14.85 -3.35 -22.07
CA LEU A 122 15.09 -4.08 -23.31
C LEU A 122 14.09 -5.23 -23.38
N ASP A 123 13.97 -5.86 -24.55
CA ASP A 123 13.14 -7.05 -24.65
C ASP A 123 13.66 -8.16 -23.71
N GLY A 124 12.80 -8.62 -22.80
CA GLY A 124 13.13 -9.61 -21.78
C GLY A 124 14.24 -9.20 -20.78
N ALA A 125 14.68 -7.94 -20.71
CA ALA A 125 15.76 -7.53 -19.81
C ALA A 125 15.68 -6.08 -19.31
N VAL A 126 16.32 -5.81 -18.18
CA VAL A 126 16.43 -4.47 -17.59
C VAL A 126 17.90 -4.09 -17.47
N LYS A 127 18.26 -2.92 -18.02
CA LYS A 127 19.60 -2.35 -17.92
C LYS A 127 19.64 -1.25 -16.86
N ILE A 128 20.64 -1.34 -15.99
CA ILE A 128 20.97 -0.32 -15.01
C ILE A 128 22.45 0.09 -15.16
N PRO A 129 22.87 1.24 -14.60
CA PRO A 129 24.27 1.66 -14.66
C PRO A 129 25.23 0.60 -14.10
N LYS A 130 26.39 0.44 -14.74
CA LYS A 130 27.50 -0.44 -14.35
C LYS A 130 27.19 -1.94 -14.34
N LEU A 131 26.07 -2.37 -14.91
CA LEU A 131 25.78 -3.79 -15.11
C LEU A 131 25.36 -4.06 -16.55
N SER A 132 25.68 -5.27 -17.00
CA SER A 132 25.06 -5.86 -18.19
C SER A 132 23.54 -6.00 -17.98
N PRO A 133 22.73 -6.03 -19.06
CA PRO A 133 21.30 -6.25 -18.96
C PRO A 133 20.95 -7.48 -18.11
N ILE A 134 20.02 -7.30 -17.17
CA ILE A 134 19.57 -8.34 -16.26
C ILE A 134 18.29 -8.94 -16.84
N LYS A 135 18.25 -10.26 -17.01
CA LYS A 135 17.06 -10.96 -17.49
C LYS A 135 15.85 -10.64 -16.61
N ALA A 136 14.75 -10.25 -17.23
CA ALA A 136 13.53 -9.81 -16.59
C ALA A 136 12.32 -10.49 -17.24
N ARG A 137 11.34 -10.91 -16.42
CA ARG A 137 10.05 -11.37 -16.94
C ARG A 137 9.10 -10.18 -17.06
N LEU A 138 9.11 -9.57 -18.24
CA LEU A 138 8.16 -8.55 -18.64
C LEU A 138 6.84 -9.26 -18.97
N HIS A 139 5.82 -9.04 -18.14
CA HIS A 139 4.50 -9.68 -18.28
C HIS A 139 3.46 -8.74 -18.90
N ARG A 140 3.89 -7.52 -19.23
CA ARG A 140 3.12 -6.42 -19.83
C ARG A 140 4.10 -5.58 -20.62
N GLU A 141 3.62 -5.01 -21.71
CA GLU A 141 4.37 -4.01 -22.46
C GLU A 141 4.58 -2.75 -21.61
N ILE A 142 5.74 -2.12 -21.82
CA ILE A 142 6.13 -0.92 -21.10
C ILE A 142 6.11 0.22 -22.12
N GLU A 143 4.98 0.90 -22.16
CA GLU A 143 4.80 2.08 -23.01
C GLU A 143 5.44 3.32 -22.37
N GLY A 144 5.98 4.20 -23.22
CA GLY A 144 6.50 5.51 -22.84
C GLY A 144 7.95 5.54 -22.35
N GLN A 145 8.32 6.69 -21.78
CA GLN A 145 9.70 6.97 -21.36
C GLN A 145 9.96 6.42 -19.96
N VAL A 146 10.97 5.56 -19.82
CA VAL A 146 11.42 5.06 -18.51
C VAL A 146 12.06 6.20 -17.72
N LYS A 147 11.42 6.63 -16.61
CA LYS A 147 11.94 7.67 -15.71
C LYS A 147 12.88 7.11 -14.64
N SER A 148 12.54 5.95 -14.07
CA SER A 148 13.38 5.34 -13.03
C SER A 148 13.12 3.85 -12.84
N ILE A 149 14.10 3.15 -12.28
CA ILE A 149 14.01 1.74 -11.91
C ILE A 149 14.44 1.59 -10.44
N THR A 150 13.54 1.06 -9.62
CA THR A 150 13.86 0.65 -8.25
C THR A 150 14.09 -0.85 -8.19
N LEU A 151 15.32 -1.26 -7.91
CA LEU A 151 15.66 -2.65 -7.67
C LEU A 151 15.40 -2.99 -6.20
N SER A 152 14.87 -4.18 -5.96
CA SER A 152 14.59 -4.68 -4.61
C SER A 152 14.85 -6.17 -4.50
N ARG A 153 15.18 -6.63 -3.29
CA ARG A 153 15.38 -8.04 -2.98
C ARG A 153 14.50 -8.44 -1.80
N THR A 154 13.71 -9.50 -1.96
CA THR A 154 12.92 -10.07 -0.86
C THR A 154 13.78 -10.93 0.05
N ALA A 155 13.28 -11.23 1.24
CA ALA A 155 13.99 -12.04 2.22
C ALA A 155 14.30 -13.46 1.74
N THR A 156 13.53 -14.00 0.79
CA THR A 156 13.75 -15.31 0.15
C THR A 156 14.81 -15.28 -0.95
N GLY A 157 15.35 -14.10 -1.28
CA GLY A 157 16.39 -13.93 -2.31
C GLY A 157 15.86 -13.55 -3.69
N LYS A 158 14.56 -13.27 -3.81
CA LYS A 158 13.94 -12.90 -5.07
C LYS A 158 14.16 -11.41 -5.41
N TYR A 159 14.76 -11.12 -6.56
CA TYR A 159 14.94 -9.77 -7.12
C TYR A 159 13.75 -9.24 -7.94
N PHE A 160 13.38 -7.98 -7.75
CA PHE A 160 12.33 -7.31 -8.52
C PHE A 160 12.80 -5.92 -8.96
N ALA A 161 12.36 -5.51 -10.15
CA ALA A 161 12.45 -4.13 -10.62
C ALA A 161 11.06 -3.50 -10.60
N ALA A 162 10.91 -2.36 -9.93
CA ALA A 162 9.77 -1.48 -10.12
C ALA A 162 10.18 -0.39 -11.12
N ILE A 163 9.63 -0.47 -12.32
CA ILE A 163 9.93 0.40 -13.45
C ILE A 163 8.87 1.49 -13.47
N LEU A 164 9.29 2.74 -13.33
CA LEU A 164 8.44 3.92 -13.44
C LEU A 164 8.58 4.47 -14.85
N CYS A 165 7.49 4.48 -15.60
CA CYS A 165 7.41 5.04 -16.94
C CYS A 165 6.41 6.18 -16.98
N ASP A 166 6.67 7.11 -17.90
CA ASP A 166 5.72 8.13 -18.27
C ASP A 166 5.20 7.81 -19.68
N ASP A 167 3.94 7.38 -19.75
CA ASP A 167 3.28 7.02 -21.00
C ASP A 167 2.85 8.24 -21.83
N GLY A 168 3.09 9.46 -21.34
CA GLY A 168 2.73 10.70 -22.03
C GLY A 168 1.23 10.96 -22.14
N ARG A 169 0.37 10.07 -21.62
CA ARG A 169 -1.08 10.25 -21.62
C ARG A 169 -1.54 11.09 -20.44
N ASP A 170 -2.57 11.89 -20.63
CA ASP A 170 -3.21 12.57 -19.52
C ASP A 170 -3.99 11.59 -18.64
N VAL A 171 -4.20 12.00 -17.39
CA VAL A 171 -5.06 11.24 -16.48
C VAL A 171 -6.48 11.34 -17.03
N PRO A 172 -7.21 10.22 -17.22
CA PRO A 172 -8.57 10.27 -17.72
C PRO A 172 -9.42 11.20 -16.85
N GLU A 173 -10.15 12.10 -17.49
CA GLU A 173 -11.10 12.96 -16.79
C GLU A 173 -12.17 12.11 -16.12
N LYS A 174 -12.60 12.53 -14.94
CA LYS A 174 -13.67 11.84 -14.24
C LYS A 174 -15.01 12.22 -14.87
N PRO A 175 -15.94 11.27 -15.04
CA PRO A 175 -17.21 11.58 -15.66
C PRO A 175 -18.00 12.57 -14.80
N GLY A 176 -18.56 13.59 -15.45
CA GLY A 176 -19.48 14.55 -14.83
C GLY A 176 -20.88 13.97 -14.58
N VAL A 177 -21.27 12.98 -15.40
CA VAL A 177 -22.51 12.21 -15.25
C VAL A 177 -22.16 10.78 -14.81
N ILE A 178 -22.66 10.39 -13.64
CA ILE A 178 -22.37 9.11 -12.99
C ILE A 178 -23.65 8.27 -13.00
N THR A 179 -23.69 7.22 -13.80
CA THR A 179 -24.83 6.28 -13.89
C THR A 179 -24.69 5.10 -12.92
N ARG A 180 -23.46 4.67 -12.63
CA ARG A 180 -23.20 3.51 -11.76
C ARG A 180 -22.32 3.87 -10.57
N VAL A 181 -22.92 3.80 -9.38
CA VAL A 181 -22.30 4.01 -8.08
C VAL A 181 -22.40 2.73 -7.27
N THR A 182 -21.33 2.32 -6.60
CA THR A 182 -21.39 1.20 -5.65
C THR A 182 -20.89 1.63 -4.27
N GLY A 183 -21.69 1.38 -3.25
CA GLY A 183 -21.30 1.53 -1.85
C GLY A 183 -20.68 0.23 -1.34
N CYS A 184 -19.58 0.34 -0.60
CA CYS A 184 -18.85 -0.81 -0.08
C CYS A 184 -18.72 -0.75 1.44
N ASP A 185 -19.33 -1.72 2.12
CA ASP A 185 -19.11 -2.01 3.55
C ASP A 185 -17.97 -3.04 3.71
N MET A 186 -17.01 -2.79 4.61
CA MET A 186 -15.81 -3.64 4.75
C MET A 186 -15.80 -4.35 6.10
N GLY A 187 -15.83 -5.69 6.06
CA GLY A 187 -15.97 -6.51 7.27
C GLY A 187 -14.92 -7.61 7.44
N LEU A 188 -14.97 -8.27 8.61
CA LEU A 188 -14.15 -9.46 8.89
C LEU A 188 -14.84 -10.77 8.48
N SER A 189 -16.18 -10.81 8.54
CA SER A 189 -16.99 -11.95 8.08
C SER A 189 -16.90 -12.08 6.57
N HIS A 190 -17.37 -11.06 5.86
CA HIS A 190 -17.15 -10.85 4.42
C HIS A 190 -16.17 -9.68 4.25
N TYR A 191 -15.26 -9.80 3.30
CA TYR A 191 -14.23 -8.79 3.05
C TYR A 191 -14.82 -7.45 2.62
N LEU A 192 -15.83 -7.52 1.75
CA LEU A 192 -16.51 -6.42 1.12
C LEU A 192 -17.96 -6.84 0.87
N ILE A 193 -18.91 -5.97 1.17
CA ILE A 193 -20.33 -6.14 0.84
C ILE A 193 -20.73 -4.92 0.01
N GLN A 194 -21.32 -5.19 -1.15
CA GLN A 194 -21.74 -4.16 -2.09
C GLN A 194 -23.20 -3.78 -1.88
N SER A 195 -23.57 -2.57 -2.33
CA SER A 195 -24.94 -2.05 -2.23
C SER A 195 -25.96 -2.84 -3.07
N ASP A 196 -25.52 -3.62 -4.05
CA ASP A 196 -26.36 -4.56 -4.81
C ASP A 196 -26.59 -5.90 -4.09
N GLY A 197 -26.02 -6.08 -2.90
CA GLY A 197 -26.13 -7.30 -2.10
C GLY A 197 -25.03 -8.32 -2.35
N GLU A 198 -24.11 -8.11 -3.29
CA GLU A 198 -23.00 -9.03 -3.52
C GLU A 198 -22.04 -9.04 -2.32
N LYS A 199 -21.70 -10.25 -1.83
CA LYS A 199 -20.82 -10.46 -0.69
C LYS A 199 -19.52 -11.13 -1.10
N VAL A 200 -18.41 -10.42 -0.96
CA VAL A 200 -17.07 -10.96 -1.24
C VAL A 200 -16.52 -11.63 0.00
N ASN A 201 -16.26 -12.94 -0.08
CA ASN A 201 -15.69 -13.71 1.03
C ASN A 201 -14.30 -13.22 1.44
N ASN A 202 -14.00 -13.25 2.74
CA ASN A 202 -12.66 -12.99 3.26
C ASN A 202 -11.76 -14.23 3.11
N PRO A 203 -10.70 -14.21 2.28
CA PRO A 203 -9.86 -15.40 2.05
C PRO A 203 -9.05 -15.88 3.26
N ARG A 204 -8.90 -15.02 4.29
CA ARG A 204 -8.22 -15.34 5.56
C ARG A 204 -6.83 -15.98 5.39
N HIS A 205 -6.04 -15.46 4.43
CA HIS A 205 -4.76 -16.04 4.02
C HIS A 205 -3.77 -16.27 5.17
N LEU A 206 -3.66 -15.34 6.12
CA LEU A 206 -2.77 -15.50 7.27
C LEU A 206 -3.28 -16.59 8.19
N ILE A 207 -4.57 -16.60 8.52
CA ILE A 207 -5.20 -17.57 9.44
C ILE A 207 -4.96 -18.99 8.92
N ASN A 208 -5.19 -19.21 7.62
CA ASN A 208 -4.96 -20.50 6.97
C ASN A 208 -3.48 -20.92 7.00
N ALA A 209 -2.56 -19.94 6.97
CA ALA A 209 -1.12 -20.19 7.05
C ALA A 209 -0.57 -20.30 8.50
N VAL A 210 -1.35 -19.96 9.54
CA VAL A 210 -0.87 -19.88 10.93
C VAL A 210 -0.25 -21.19 11.41
N ARG A 211 -0.91 -22.33 11.14
CA ARG A 211 -0.41 -23.64 11.61
C ARG A 211 0.99 -23.93 11.06
N ASN A 212 1.19 -23.72 9.76
CA ASN A 212 2.49 -23.90 9.12
C ASN A 212 3.52 -22.87 9.60
N LEU A 213 3.09 -21.62 9.79
CA LEU A 213 3.96 -20.55 10.28
C LEU A 213 4.45 -20.84 11.71
N ARG A 214 3.56 -21.27 12.61
CA ARG A 214 3.89 -21.64 14.00
C ARG A 214 4.92 -22.77 14.04
N ARG A 215 4.73 -23.82 13.23
CA ARG A 215 5.68 -24.95 13.12
C ARG A 215 7.07 -24.47 12.70
N LYS A 216 7.15 -23.65 11.65
CA LYS A 216 8.44 -23.13 11.13
C LYS A 216 9.10 -22.13 12.09
N GLN A 217 8.33 -21.31 12.79
CA GLN A 217 8.84 -20.42 13.82
C GLN A 217 9.40 -21.19 15.03
N LYS A 218 8.72 -22.25 15.49
CA LYS A 218 9.22 -23.14 16.56
C LYS A 218 10.51 -23.85 16.14
N ALA A 219 10.59 -24.29 14.89
CA ALA A 219 11.82 -24.87 14.34
C ALA A 219 12.97 -23.85 14.34
N LEU A 220 12.69 -22.60 13.94
CA LEU A 220 13.68 -21.51 13.92
C LEU A 220 14.19 -21.14 15.33
N SER A 221 13.30 -21.06 16.33
CA SER A 221 13.68 -20.66 17.70
C SER A 221 14.63 -21.66 18.36
N ARG A 222 14.49 -22.94 18.03
CA ARG A 222 15.36 -24.03 18.52
C ARG A 222 16.75 -24.07 17.86
N LYS A 223 17.01 -23.30 16.80
CA LYS A 223 18.32 -23.31 16.12
C LYS A 223 19.28 -22.33 16.78
N GLN A 224 20.54 -22.75 16.94
CA GLN A 224 21.63 -21.93 17.47
C GLN A 224 21.77 -20.62 16.69
N LYS A 225 21.89 -19.50 17.41
CA LYS A 225 22.14 -18.18 16.82
C LYS A 225 23.43 -18.21 15.99
N GLY A 226 23.44 -17.55 14.84
CA GLY A 226 24.59 -17.54 13.91
C GLY A 226 24.72 -18.76 12.98
N SER A 227 24.21 -19.94 13.37
CA SER A 227 24.38 -21.18 12.60
C SER A 227 23.81 -21.14 11.18
N ALA A 228 24.41 -21.90 10.26
CA ALA A 228 23.89 -22.07 8.89
C ALA A 228 22.46 -22.65 8.88
N ASN A 229 22.16 -23.56 9.80
CA ASN A 229 20.83 -24.16 9.97
C ASN A 229 19.78 -23.12 10.36
N ARG A 230 20.12 -22.19 11.26
CA ARG A 230 19.22 -21.06 11.59
C ARG A 230 18.97 -20.16 10.39
N ARG A 231 19.97 -19.92 9.53
CA ARG A 231 19.77 -19.14 8.29
C ARG A 231 18.79 -19.84 7.35
N LYS A 232 18.92 -21.17 7.17
CA LYS A 232 17.98 -21.97 6.36
C LYS A 232 16.55 -21.89 6.92
N ALA A 233 16.37 -22.10 8.23
CA ALA A 233 15.06 -22.01 8.88
C ALA A 233 14.43 -20.61 8.75
N ARG A 234 15.25 -19.54 8.83
CA ARG A 234 14.77 -18.16 8.65
C ARG A 234 14.22 -17.93 7.25
N LEU A 235 14.85 -18.49 6.22
CA LEU A 235 14.36 -18.40 4.84
C LEU A 235 13.04 -19.14 4.66
N GLN A 236 12.85 -20.29 5.32
CA GLN A 236 11.60 -21.04 5.27
C GLN A 236 10.43 -20.28 5.92
N VAL A 237 10.68 -19.58 7.03
CA VAL A 237 9.70 -18.68 7.66
C VAL A 237 9.38 -17.50 6.73
N ALA A 238 10.41 -16.87 6.16
CA ALA A 238 10.25 -15.78 5.21
C ALA A 238 9.44 -16.19 3.96
N ALA A 239 9.60 -17.42 3.47
CA ALA A 239 8.84 -17.94 2.34
C ALA A 239 7.34 -18.07 2.63
N VAL A 240 6.94 -18.44 3.85
CA VAL A 240 5.52 -18.48 4.23
C VAL A 240 4.94 -17.07 4.29
N HIS A 241 5.65 -16.12 4.93
CA HIS A 241 5.21 -14.72 4.94
C HIS A 241 5.11 -14.13 3.53
N GLU A 242 6.08 -14.43 2.66
CA GLU A 242 6.05 -14.00 1.25
C GLU A 242 4.83 -14.57 0.52
N ARG A 243 4.49 -15.85 0.72
CA ARG A 243 3.30 -16.46 0.11
C ARG A 243 2.00 -15.79 0.58
N VAL A 244 1.86 -15.55 1.88
CA VAL A 244 0.67 -14.86 2.45
C VAL A 244 0.55 -13.44 1.91
N ALA A 245 1.66 -12.69 1.88
CA ALA A 245 1.67 -11.32 1.36
C ALA A 245 1.31 -11.26 -0.13
N ASN A 246 1.83 -12.20 -0.93
CA ASN A 246 1.52 -12.28 -2.36
C ASN A 246 0.06 -12.67 -2.61
N ALA A 247 -0.46 -13.67 -1.89
CA ALA A 247 -1.86 -14.10 -2.04
C ALA A 247 -2.83 -12.95 -1.70
N ARG A 248 -2.57 -12.24 -0.60
CA ARG A 248 -3.35 -11.06 -0.22
C ARG A 248 -3.25 -9.95 -1.24
N ALA A 249 -2.05 -9.66 -1.74
CA ALA A 249 -1.87 -8.65 -2.76
C ALA A 249 -2.63 -9.00 -4.05
N ASP A 250 -2.57 -10.26 -4.49
CA ASP A 250 -3.30 -10.77 -5.66
C ASP A 250 -4.82 -10.59 -5.50
N PHE A 251 -5.39 -11.09 -4.40
CA PHE A 251 -6.81 -10.91 -4.07
C PHE A 251 -7.22 -9.43 -4.11
N GLN A 252 -6.48 -8.58 -3.41
CA GLN A 252 -6.78 -7.15 -3.37
C GLN A 252 -6.63 -6.48 -4.74
N HIS A 253 -5.65 -6.89 -5.56
CA HIS A 253 -5.47 -6.36 -6.91
C HIS A 253 -6.57 -6.82 -7.87
N LYS A 254 -7.09 -8.04 -7.75
CA LYS A 254 -8.21 -8.49 -8.57
C LYS A 254 -9.47 -7.74 -8.19
N LEU A 255 -9.83 -7.78 -6.91
CA LEU A 255 -11.03 -7.11 -6.40
C LEU A 255 -11.04 -5.61 -6.73
N SER A 256 -9.94 -4.88 -6.46
CA SER A 256 -9.89 -3.43 -6.77
C SER A 256 -9.85 -3.11 -8.26
N ARG A 257 -9.54 -4.08 -9.15
CA ARG A 257 -9.63 -3.86 -10.60
C ARG A 257 -11.09 -4.03 -11.03
N THR A 258 -11.74 -5.12 -10.62
CA THR A 258 -13.17 -5.38 -10.81
C THR A 258 -14.02 -4.18 -10.39
N MET A 259 -13.85 -3.69 -9.15
CA MET A 259 -14.60 -2.54 -8.64
C MET A 259 -14.45 -1.27 -9.49
N VAL A 260 -13.28 -1.05 -10.08
CA VAL A 260 -12.99 0.15 -10.89
C VAL A 260 -13.41 -0.05 -12.35
N ASP A 261 -13.41 -1.27 -12.88
CA ASP A 261 -13.91 -1.56 -14.23
C ASP A 261 -15.44 -1.48 -14.30
N GLU A 262 -16.11 -1.93 -13.26
CA GLU A 262 -17.56 -2.08 -13.26
C GLU A 262 -18.30 -0.81 -12.84
N ASN A 263 -17.63 0.16 -12.21
CA ASN A 263 -18.29 1.33 -11.62
C ASN A 263 -17.63 2.64 -12.03
N GLN A 264 -18.46 3.68 -12.19
CA GLN A 264 -17.99 5.06 -12.42
C GLN A 264 -17.72 5.81 -11.11
N ALA A 265 -18.35 5.39 -10.02
CA ALA A 265 -18.01 5.81 -8.67
C ALA A 265 -18.03 4.64 -7.68
N VAL A 266 -17.01 4.59 -6.82
CA VAL A 266 -16.89 3.64 -5.72
C VAL A 266 -16.86 4.41 -4.41
N ILE A 267 -17.78 4.10 -3.51
CA ILE A 267 -17.89 4.75 -2.20
C ILE A 267 -17.44 3.75 -1.13
N VAL A 268 -16.43 4.11 -0.35
CA VAL A 268 -15.93 3.27 0.74
C VAL A 268 -15.98 4.02 2.06
N GLU A 269 -16.19 3.30 3.15
CA GLU A 269 -15.99 3.87 4.49
C GLU A 269 -14.50 3.97 4.86
N THR A 270 -14.17 4.98 5.68
CA THR A 270 -12.83 5.11 6.24
C THR A 270 -12.68 4.27 7.51
N LEU A 271 -12.05 3.10 7.40
CA LEU A 271 -11.70 2.29 8.57
C LEU A 271 -10.37 2.73 9.21
N LYS A 272 -10.38 3.15 10.49
CA LYS A 272 -9.16 3.35 11.30
C LYS A 272 -8.55 2.02 11.75
N SER A 273 -8.08 1.24 10.78
CA SER A 273 -7.46 -0.07 10.99
C SER A 273 -6.35 -0.06 12.05
N ALA A 274 -5.55 1.01 12.15
CA ALA A 274 -4.53 1.15 13.19
C ALA A 274 -5.12 1.18 14.62
N ASN A 275 -6.26 1.83 14.83
CA ASN A 275 -6.95 1.82 16.11
C ASN A 275 -7.61 0.47 16.37
N MET A 276 -8.23 -0.12 15.36
CA MET A 276 -8.86 -1.44 15.48
C MET A 276 -7.83 -2.53 15.83
N MET A 277 -6.59 -2.39 15.34
CA MET A 277 -5.47 -3.29 15.67
C MET A 277 -5.03 -3.22 17.15
N LYS A 278 -5.47 -2.21 17.93
CA LYS A 278 -5.23 -2.17 19.38
C LYS A 278 -6.06 -3.22 20.14
N ASN A 279 -7.17 -3.70 19.56
CA ASN A 279 -7.91 -4.82 20.11
C ASN A 279 -7.15 -6.13 19.82
N HIS A 280 -6.47 -6.67 20.82
CA HIS A 280 -5.62 -7.85 20.68
C HIS A 280 -6.35 -9.12 20.22
N HIS A 281 -7.66 -9.24 20.48
CA HIS A 281 -8.46 -10.39 20.03
C HIS A 281 -8.69 -10.38 18.52
N LEU A 282 -8.88 -9.20 17.92
CA LEU A 282 -9.18 -9.04 16.50
C LEU A 282 -7.98 -8.60 15.66
N ALA A 283 -6.90 -8.13 16.29
CA ALA A 283 -5.72 -7.57 15.61
C ALA A 283 -5.16 -8.49 14.52
N ARG A 284 -5.17 -9.81 14.73
CA ARG A 284 -4.71 -10.78 13.73
C ARG A 284 -5.62 -10.84 12.51
N ALA A 285 -6.94 -10.87 12.71
CA ALA A 285 -7.91 -10.93 11.63
C ALA A 285 -7.94 -9.61 10.83
N ILE A 286 -7.90 -8.47 11.54
CA ILE A 286 -7.80 -7.13 10.93
C ILE A 286 -6.50 -6.99 10.14
N GLY A 287 -5.38 -7.39 10.74
CA GLY A 287 -4.07 -7.38 10.09
C GLY A 287 -4.02 -8.33 8.88
N ASP A 288 -4.86 -9.35 8.83
CA ASP A 288 -4.98 -10.22 7.66
C ASP A 288 -5.80 -9.61 6.54
N ALA A 289 -6.96 -9.02 6.86
CA ALA A 289 -7.81 -8.33 5.89
C ALA A 289 -7.05 -7.17 5.20
N GLY A 290 -6.32 -6.38 5.98
CA GLY A 290 -5.41 -5.37 5.43
C GLY A 290 -6.09 -4.33 4.53
N TRP A 291 -7.27 -3.83 4.93
CA TRP A 291 -8.10 -2.89 4.15
C TRP A 291 -7.36 -1.64 3.69
N HIS A 292 -6.44 -1.08 4.50
CA HIS A 292 -5.64 0.06 4.08
C HIS A 292 -4.88 -0.20 2.77
N GLY A 293 -4.35 -1.42 2.60
CA GLY A 293 -3.66 -1.83 1.38
C GLY A 293 -4.61 -2.03 0.18
N PHE A 294 -5.89 -2.30 0.42
CA PHE A 294 -6.93 -2.39 -0.60
C PHE A 294 -7.43 -1.00 -1.02
N ILE A 295 -7.75 -0.13 -0.05
CA ILE A 295 -8.12 1.27 -0.30
C ILE A 295 -7.03 1.97 -1.12
N LYS A 296 -5.75 1.79 -0.75
CA LYS A 296 -4.63 2.35 -1.52
C LYS A 296 -4.58 1.84 -2.96
N LYS A 297 -5.02 0.61 -3.22
CA LYS A 297 -5.11 0.07 -4.59
C LYS A 297 -6.29 0.64 -5.35
N LEU A 298 -7.43 0.81 -4.69
CA LEU A 298 -8.58 1.51 -5.27
C LEU A 298 -8.19 2.94 -5.66
N GLU A 299 -7.52 3.70 -4.78
CA GLU A 299 -7.10 5.08 -5.04
C GLU A 299 -6.33 5.23 -6.36
N TYR A 300 -5.21 4.52 -6.51
CA TYR A 300 -4.38 4.72 -7.69
C TYR A 300 -5.01 4.16 -8.96
N LYS A 301 -5.88 3.14 -8.85
CA LYS A 301 -6.58 2.57 -10.02
C LYS A 301 -7.76 3.41 -10.46
N ALA A 302 -8.54 3.92 -9.50
CA ALA A 302 -9.64 4.81 -9.77
C ALA A 302 -9.11 6.09 -10.43
N ALA A 303 -8.04 6.69 -9.88
CA ALA A 303 -7.35 7.81 -10.51
C ALA A 303 -6.87 7.48 -11.93
N ALA A 304 -6.26 6.31 -12.15
CA ALA A 304 -5.78 5.90 -13.47
C ALA A 304 -6.88 5.55 -14.48
N ALA A 305 -8.13 5.36 -14.02
CA ALA A 305 -9.28 5.00 -14.86
C ALA A 305 -10.32 6.12 -14.97
N GLY A 306 -10.11 7.29 -14.33
CA GLY A 306 -11.10 8.36 -14.28
C GLY A 306 -12.30 8.03 -13.38
N VAL A 307 -12.20 7.08 -12.46
CA VAL A 307 -13.31 6.69 -11.56
C VAL A 307 -13.29 7.53 -10.29
N HIS A 308 -14.48 7.93 -9.81
CA HIS A 308 -14.61 8.63 -8.54
C HIS A 308 -14.44 7.65 -7.37
N LEU A 309 -13.52 7.94 -6.46
CA LEU A 309 -13.41 7.24 -5.18
C LEU A 309 -13.74 8.21 -4.06
N VAL A 310 -14.87 7.98 -3.40
CA VAL A 310 -15.30 8.77 -2.24
C VAL A 310 -15.04 7.97 -0.98
N LYS A 311 -14.46 8.63 0.02
CA LYS A 311 -14.19 8.04 1.33
C LYS A 311 -15.03 8.74 2.37
N LEU A 312 -16.04 8.04 2.86
CA LEU A 312 -16.90 8.59 3.89
C LEU A 312 -16.18 8.66 5.23
N ASP A 313 -16.65 9.59 6.06
CA ASP A 313 -16.21 9.69 7.44
C ASP A 313 -16.55 8.41 8.22
N GLN A 314 -15.64 8.01 9.09
CA GLN A 314 -15.75 6.85 9.96
C GLN A 314 -16.95 6.88 10.94
N TRP A 315 -17.48 8.06 11.23
CA TRP A 315 -18.58 8.27 12.17
C TRP A 315 -19.95 8.20 11.51
N PHE A 316 -20.00 8.05 10.19
CA PHE A 316 -21.24 7.86 9.48
C PHE A 316 -21.93 6.57 9.95
N ALA A 317 -23.14 6.70 10.48
CA ALA A 317 -23.88 5.60 11.10
C ALA A 317 -24.58 4.71 10.06
N SER A 318 -23.80 4.16 9.11
CA SER A 318 -24.28 3.36 7.98
C SER A 318 -25.12 2.16 8.42
N SER A 319 -24.67 1.41 9.43
CA SER A 319 -25.36 0.21 9.91
C SER A 319 -26.53 0.47 10.87
N LYS A 320 -26.64 1.66 11.45
CA LYS A 320 -27.72 2.04 12.39
C LYS A 320 -28.88 2.77 11.72
N THR A 321 -28.70 3.21 10.48
CA THR A 321 -29.69 4.00 9.77
C THR A 321 -30.49 3.08 8.87
N CYS A 322 -31.82 3.16 8.87
CA CYS A 322 -32.64 2.46 7.89
C CYS A 322 -32.44 3.10 6.53
N HIS A 323 -32.02 2.34 5.53
CA HIS A 323 -31.86 2.88 4.18
C HIS A 323 -33.20 3.25 3.51
N CYS A 324 -34.34 2.67 3.94
CA CYS A 324 -35.66 2.93 3.39
C CYS A 324 -36.36 4.20 3.94
N CYS A 325 -36.17 4.53 5.21
CA CYS A 325 -36.87 5.67 5.85
C CYS A 325 -35.95 6.66 6.56
N GLY A 326 -34.65 6.37 6.66
CA GLY A 326 -33.69 7.24 7.35
C GLY A 326 -33.73 7.18 8.87
N HIS A 327 -34.65 6.39 9.48
CA HIS A 327 -34.71 6.23 10.93
C HIS A 327 -33.39 5.64 11.46
N LYS A 328 -32.78 6.32 12.44
CA LYS A 328 -31.52 5.92 13.07
C LYS A 328 -31.80 5.26 14.41
N VAL A 329 -31.48 3.97 14.52
CA VAL A 329 -31.59 3.26 15.80
C VAL A 329 -30.48 3.72 16.77
N PRO A 330 -30.77 3.82 18.07
CA PRO A 330 -29.80 4.27 19.07
C PRO A 330 -28.62 3.28 19.20
N GLU A 331 -28.93 1.99 19.27
CA GLU A 331 -27.95 0.92 19.45
C GLU A 331 -28.08 -0.15 18.36
N MET A 332 -26.93 -0.65 17.90
CA MET A 332 -26.85 -1.76 16.95
C MET A 332 -25.70 -2.68 17.37
N PRO A 333 -25.99 -3.69 18.22
CA PRO A 333 -24.98 -4.64 18.66
C PRO A 333 -24.39 -5.45 17.50
N LEU A 334 -23.11 -5.83 17.62
CA LEU A 334 -22.41 -6.54 16.53
C LEU A 334 -23.00 -7.91 16.17
N HIS A 335 -23.66 -8.57 17.12
CA HIS A 335 -24.30 -9.88 16.94
C HIS A 335 -25.63 -9.78 16.18
N LYS A 336 -26.27 -8.61 16.16
CA LYS A 336 -27.54 -8.40 15.45
C LYS A 336 -27.26 -8.25 13.96
N ARG A 337 -27.47 -9.33 13.20
CA ARG A 337 -27.26 -9.38 11.74
C ARG A 337 -28.51 -9.07 10.94
N ILE A 338 -29.67 -9.44 11.48
CA ILE A 338 -30.97 -9.14 10.91
C ILE A 338 -31.71 -8.24 11.91
N TRP A 339 -32.34 -7.18 11.42
CA TRP A 339 -33.14 -6.28 12.26
C TRP A 339 -34.29 -5.67 11.47
N GLN A 340 -35.43 -5.49 12.14
CA GLN A 340 -36.58 -4.80 11.59
C GLN A 340 -36.55 -3.33 11.99
N CYS A 341 -36.80 -2.43 11.04
CA CYS A 341 -36.89 -1.00 11.33
C CYS A 341 -38.17 -0.70 12.14
N PRO A 342 -38.08 -0.02 13.30
CA PRO A 342 -39.27 0.30 14.10
C PRO A 342 -40.18 1.36 13.46
N CYS A 343 -39.69 2.10 12.47
CA CYS A 343 -40.45 3.17 11.80
C CYS A 343 -41.19 2.67 10.55
N CYS A 344 -40.54 1.86 9.70
CA CYS A 344 -41.12 1.41 8.44
C CYS A 344 -41.32 -0.11 8.33
N SER A 345 -41.03 -0.85 9.40
CA SER A 345 -41.20 -2.31 9.53
C SER A 345 -40.45 -3.16 8.51
N VAL A 346 -39.55 -2.58 7.72
CA VAL A 346 -38.71 -3.32 6.76
C VAL A 346 -37.64 -4.10 7.51
N GLU A 347 -37.46 -5.36 7.13
CA GLU A 347 -36.37 -6.19 7.61
C GLU A 347 -35.08 -5.92 6.83
N HIS A 348 -33.95 -5.85 7.55
CA HIS A 348 -32.66 -5.53 6.99
C HIS A 348 -31.62 -6.58 7.38
N ASP A 349 -30.87 -7.07 6.40
CA ASP A 349 -29.49 -7.50 6.62
C ASP A 349 -28.66 -6.26 6.95
N ARG A 350 -28.05 -6.26 8.15
CA ARG A 350 -27.30 -5.14 8.69
C ARG A 350 -26.18 -4.66 7.77
N ASP A 351 -25.45 -5.60 7.16
CA ASP A 351 -24.25 -5.29 6.38
C ASP A 351 -24.65 -4.79 4.98
N ILE A 352 -25.70 -5.36 4.36
CA ILE A 352 -26.26 -4.86 3.09
C ILE A 352 -26.87 -3.46 3.28
N ASN A 353 -27.64 -3.25 4.35
CA ASN A 353 -28.20 -1.94 4.68
C ASN A 353 -27.08 -0.90 4.90
N ALA A 354 -25.97 -1.29 5.52
CA ALA A 354 -24.80 -0.41 5.66
C ALA A 354 -24.22 -0.01 4.29
N ALA A 355 -24.03 -0.97 3.38
CA ALA A 355 -23.53 -0.72 2.03
C ALA A 355 -24.45 0.22 1.23
N ILE A 356 -25.77 0.04 1.30
CA ILE A 356 -26.76 0.93 0.65
C ILE A 356 -26.68 2.34 1.25
N ASN A 357 -26.61 2.48 2.58
CA ASN A 357 -26.47 3.81 3.20
C ASN A 357 -25.16 4.50 2.82
N ILE A 358 -24.06 3.75 2.71
CA ILE A 358 -22.76 4.25 2.22
C ILE A 358 -22.92 4.78 0.80
N GLN A 359 -23.57 4.02 -0.10
CA GLN A 359 -23.87 4.47 -1.46
C GLN A 359 -24.70 5.77 -1.45
N CYS A 360 -25.82 5.82 -0.71
CA CYS A 360 -26.68 7.00 -0.65
C CYS A 360 -25.94 8.25 -0.16
N LYS A 361 -25.12 8.12 0.90
CA LYS A 361 -24.34 9.23 1.44
C LYS A 361 -23.26 9.69 0.45
N GLY A 362 -22.56 8.75 -0.19
CA GLY A 362 -21.57 9.06 -1.22
C GLY A 362 -22.18 9.75 -2.43
N THR A 363 -23.36 9.32 -2.89
CA THR A 363 -24.12 9.99 -3.95
C THR A 363 -24.46 11.43 -3.57
N THR A 364 -24.86 11.68 -2.32
CA THR A 364 -25.14 13.04 -1.83
C THR A 364 -23.88 13.91 -1.86
N GLU A 365 -22.72 13.38 -1.48
CA GLU A 365 -21.44 14.11 -1.53
C GLU A 365 -20.99 14.40 -2.98
N LEU A 366 -21.21 13.47 -3.91
CA LEU A 366 -20.94 13.67 -5.33
C LEU A 366 -21.83 14.77 -5.92
N GLN A 367 -23.13 14.75 -5.60
CA GLN A 367 -24.08 15.79 -6.02
C GLN A 367 -23.73 17.16 -5.43
N ALA A 368 -23.36 17.22 -4.16
CA ALA A 368 -22.89 18.45 -3.52
C ALA A 368 -21.60 19.01 -4.15
N ALA A 369 -20.79 18.15 -4.76
CA ALA A 369 -19.62 18.55 -5.55
C ALA A 369 -19.96 18.98 -7.00
N GLY A 370 -21.26 19.08 -7.34
CA GLY A 370 -21.74 19.54 -8.65
C GLY A 370 -21.84 18.44 -9.71
N LEU A 371 -21.74 17.16 -9.34
CA LEU A 371 -21.82 16.04 -10.27
C LEU A 371 -23.26 15.57 -10.45
N VAL A 372 -23.62 15.20 -11.68
CA VAL A 372 -24.93 14.59 -11.96
C VAL A 372 -24.82 13.10 -11.69
N VAL A 373 -25.56 12.60 -10.71
CA VAL A 373 -25.63 11.17 -10.41
C VAL A 373 -27.01 10.67 -10.79
N SER A 374 -27.09 9.73 -11.73
CA SER A 374 -28.34 9.11 -12.13
C SER A 374 -28.90 8.34 -10.93
N ALA A 375 -30.00 8.86 -10.38
CA ALA A 375 -30.73 8.18 -9.34
C ALA A 375 -31.48 7.00 -9.98
N HIS A 376 -30.87 5.82 -10.02
CA HIS A 376 -31.64 4.59 -10.10
C HIS A 376 -32.37 4.43 -8.77
N GLY A 377 -33.55 5.05 -8.67
CA GLY A 377 -34.56 4.97 -7.61
C GLY A 377 -34.03 4.44 -6.29
N GLY A 378 -33.46 5.32 -5.46
CA GLY A 378 -33.20 4.94 -4.08
C GLY A 378 -34.49 4.45 -3.43
N PRO A 379 -34.52 3.31 -2.73
CA PRO A 379 -35.72 2.76 -2.08
C PRO A 379 -36.16 3.59 -0.85
N ARG A 380 -35.69 4.84 -0.75
CA ARG A 380 -36.12 5.78 0.27
C ARG A 380 -37.53 6.21 -0.06
N LYS A 381 -38.48 5.76 0.76
CA LYS A 381 -39.85 6.31 0.74
C LYS A 381 -39.75 7.78 1.13
N SER A 382 -40.42 8.65 0.39
CA SER A 382 -40.61 10.04 0.80
C SER A 382 -41.29 10.04 2.17
N VAL A 383 -40.61 10.60 3.17
CA VAL A 383 -41.24 10.85 4.46
C VAL A 383 -42.13 12.07 4.25
N ILE A 384 -43.43 11.85 4.03
CA ILE A 384 -44.42 12.91 4.16
C ILE A 384 -44.47 13.21 5.66
N SER A 385 -43.72 14.21 6.13
CA SER A 385 -44.01 14.78 7.43
C SER A 385 -45.33 15.52 7.26
N THR A 386 -46.42 14.93 7.74
CA THR A 386 -47.62 15.70 8.02
C THR A 386 -47.22 16.77 9.02
N VAL A 387 -47.18 18.03 8.56
CA VAL A 387 -47.09 19.19 9.44
C VAL A 387 -48.34 19.12 10.31
N ALA A 388 -48.17 18.86 11.60
CA ALA A 388 -49.27 18.92 12.55
C ALA A 388 -49.81 20.35 12.55
N ALA A 389 -51.12 20.47 12.33
CA ALA A 389 -51.87 21.72 12.35
C ALA A 389 -52.00 22.26 13.78
#